data_AF-A0A6G5QJ55-F1
#
_entry.id   AF-A0A6G5QJ55-F1
#
_cell.length_a   1.000
_cell.length_b   1.000
_cell.length_c   1.000
_cell.angle_alpha   90.00
_cell.angle_beta   90.00
_cell.angle_gamma   90.00
#
_symmetry.space_group_name_H-M   'P 1'
#
loop_
_entity.id
_entity.type
_entity.pdbx_description
1 polymer ?
#
loop_
_entity_poly.entity_id
_entity_poly.type
_entity_poly.pdbx_seq_one_letter_code
_entity_poly.pdbx_strand_id
1 'polypeptide(L)'
;MQENEVSEPKYGEKIISEFDIEKDLEIWENKHERDYKIKITLPEFCCLCPRSGYPDFATIYLEYVPAKFVVELKAIKLYINSFMTRNISHEDSINEIYDVLERKLAPKWMKITGDFNPRGNVHTVIEICSDEIIKKTQEQSFETPKFEKFARDSERSFDRGGYGARESKFSKDGSRGKSFGADKRDAKTGDRKPRASKDKFDDKPRRTGSKEGFKKPEFAGEKRARIVKKSSEDK
;
A
#
# COMPACT_ATOMS: atom_id res chain seq x y z
N MET A 1 -34.19 -22.34 11.81
CA MET A 1 -33.12 -21.36 12.09
C MET A 1 -31.98 -22.18 12.64
N GLN A 2 -30.90 -22.38 11.88
CA GLN A 2 -29.72 -23.05 12.42
C GLN A 2 -29.00 -22.02 13.28
N GLU A 3 -28.85 -22.35 14.56
CA GLU A 3 -28.04 -21.60 15.50
C GLU A 3 -26.60 -21.58 14.96
N ASN A 4 -26.03 -20.39 14.81
CA ASN A 4 -24.62 -20.25 14.47
C ASN A 4 -23.80 -20.74 15.67
N GLU A 5 -23.35 -22.00 15.63
CA GLU A 5 -22.29 -22.48 16.51
C GLU A 5 -21.05 -21.61 16.29
N VAL A 6 -20.73 -20.77 17.27
CA VAL A 6 -19.47 -20.03 17.30
C VAL A 6 -18.40 -21.06 17.69
N SER A 7 -17.74 -21.62 16.69
CA SER A 7 -16.63 -22.55 16.90
C SER A 7 -15.45 -21.82 17.55
N GLU A 8 -14.83 -22.43 18.56
CA GLU A 8 -13.64 -21.87 19.20
C GLU A 8 -12.52 -21.63 18.17
N PRO A 9 -11.78 -20.50 18.29
CA PRO A 9 -10.69 -20.19 17.36
C PRO A 9 -9.58 -21.22 17.47
N LYS A 10 -9.02 -21.61 16.32
CA LYS A 10 -7.88 -22.53 16.30
C LYS A 10 -6.65 -21.88 16.94
N TYR A 11 -5.71 -22.71 17.37
CA TYR A 11 -4.48 -22.26 18.04
C TYR A 11 -3.75 -21.11 17.29
N GLY A 12 -3.64 -21.21 15.96
CA GLY A 12 -2.95 -20.20 15.15
C GLY A 12 -3.72 -18.90 15.03
N GLU A 13 -5.04 -18.99 14.86
CA GLU A 13 -5.95 -17.82 14.80
C GLU A 13 -5.88 -17.03 16.11
N LYS A 14 -5.90 -17.75 17.24
CA LYS A 14 -5.78 -17.16 18.57
C LYS A 14 -4.47 -16.38 18.73
N ILE A 15 -3.33 -17.02 18.43
CA ILE A 15 -2.01 -16.37 18.56
C ILE A 15 -1.89 -15.12 17.69
N ILE A 16 -2.37 -15.17 16.45
CA ILE A 16 -2.31 -14.01 15.55
C ILE A 16 -3.22 -12.89 16.06
N SER A 17 -4.42 -13.22 16.53
CA SER A 17 -5.39 -12.23 17.02
C SER A 17 -4.97 -11.54 18.31
N GLU A 18 -4.22 -12.25 19.16
CA GLU A 18 -3.75 -11.76 20.46
C GLU A 18 -2.33 -11.15 20.39
N PHE A 19 -1.68 -11.16 19.21
CA PHE A 19 -0.30 -10.71 19.03
C PHE A 19 -0.16 -9.21 19.32
N ASP A 20 0.62 -8.88 20.35
CA ASP A 20 0.95 -7.52 20.77
C ASP A 20 2.38 -7.21 20.35
N ILE A 21 2.56 -6.25 19.44
CA ILE A 21 3.86 -5.84 18.90
C ILE A 21 4.85 -5.46 20.01
N GLU A 22 4.38 -4.88 21.11
CA GLU A 22 5.28 -4.43 22.16
C GLU A 22 5.80 -5.58 23.03
N LYS A 23 4.98 -6.61 23.24
CA LYS A 23 5.27 -7.73 24.13
C LYS A 23 5.81 -8.96 23.40
N ASP A 24 5.27 -9.26 22.23
CA ASP A 24 5.47 -10.52 21.53
C ASP A 24 6.51 -10.44 20.40
N LEU A 25 6.91 -9.23 19.99
CA LEU A 25 8.01 -9.06 19.03
C LEU A 25 9.37 -9.26 19.72
N GLU A 26 9.75 -10.52 19.87
CA GLU A 26 10.98 -10.94 20.52
C GLU A 26 12.25 -10.60 19.69
N ILE A 27 13.29 -10.15 20.40
CA ILE A 27 14.58 -9.77 19.83
C ILE A 27 15.73 -10.40 20.64
N TRP A 28 16.84 -10.68 19.96
CA TRP A 28 18.00 -11.40 20.47
C TRP A 28 19.23 -10.50 20.41
N GLU A 29 20.14 -10.64 21.37
CA GLU A 29 21.40 -9.88 21.35
C GLU A 29 22.33 -10.37 20.22
N ASN A 30 22.87 -9.43 19.45
CA ASN A 30 23.92 -9.70 18.47
C ASN A 30 25.27 -9.85 19.18
N LYS A 31 25.84 -11.06 19.15
CA LYS A 31 27.12 -11.39 19.79
C LYS A 31 28.35 -11.10 18.93
N HIS A 32 28.17 -10.60 17.71
CA HIS A 32 29.24 -10.42 16.74
C HIS A 32 29.48 -8.95 16.41
N GLU A 33 30.75 -8.54 16.44
CA GLU A 33 31.15 -7.16 16.13
C GLU A 33 31.20 -6.85 14.62
N ARG A 34 31.36 -7.88 13.79
CA ARG A 34 31.47 -7.73 12.33
C ARG A 34 30.15 -7.28 11.71
N ASP A 35 30.22 -6.48 10.65
CA ASP A 35 29.04 -6.18 9.85
C ASP A 35 28.69 -7.35 8.95
N TYR A 36 27.44 -7.82 9.05
CA TYR A 36 26.88 -8.85 8.19
C TYR A 36 25.44 -8.50 7.85
N LYS A 37 24.98 -8.97 6.68
CA LYS A 37 23.63 -8.73 6.21
C LYS A 37 22.76 -9.96 6.45
N ILE A 38 21.63 -9.76 7.10
CA ILE A 38 20.58 -10.75 7.26
C ILE A 38 19.54 -10.50 6.16
N LYS A 39 19.13 -11.56 5.46
CA LYS A 39 18.06 -11.53 4.46
C LYS A 39 16.97 -12.51 4.86
N ILE A 40 15.74 -12.01 5.02
CA ILE A 40 14.57 -12.79 5.41
C ILE A 40 13.50 -12.60 4.33
N THR A 41 12.92 -13.72 3.87
CA THR A 41 11.80 -13.73 2.95
C THR A 41 10.55 -14.17 3.70
N LEU A 42 9.49 -13.36 3.62
CA LEU A 42 8.21 -13.57 4.29
C LEU A 42 7.13 -13.64 3.19
N PRO A 43 6.89 -14.83 2.62
CA PRO A 43 6.01 -15.00 1.45
C PRO A 43 4.52 -15.03 1.79
N GLU A 44 4.15 -15.00 3.08
CA GLU A 44 2.78 -15.19 3.56
C GLU A 44 2.12 -13.88 4.02
N PHE A 45 2.58 -12.71 3.55
CA PHE A 45 1.93 -11.45 3.89
C PHE A 45 0.57 -11.34 3.21
N CYS A 46 -0.44 -10.96 4.00
CA CYS A 46 -1.81 -10.73 3.55
C CYS A 46 -2.39 -9.56 4.35
N CYS A 47 -3.19 -8.72 3.70
CA CYS A 47 -3.99 -7.68 4.34
C CYS A 47 -5.32 -7.47 3.60
N LEU A 48 -6.22 -6.67 4.16
CA LEU A 48 -7.48 -6.31 3.53
C LEU A 48 -7.39 -4.88 2.97
N CYS A 49 -7.84 -4.70 1.73
CA CYS A 49 -7.92 -3.38 1.13
C CYS A 49 -8.94 -2.51 1.88
N PRO A 50 -8.57 -1.32 2.37
CA PRO A 50 -9.39 -0.52 3.28
C PRO A 50 -10.71 -0.03 2.65
N ARG A 51 -10.76 0.07 1.31
CA ARG A 51 -11.96 0.51 0.59
C ARG A 51 -12.91 -0.63 0.23
N SER A 52 -12.38 -1.81 -0.08
CA SER A 52 -13.15 -2.88 -0.71
C SER A 52 -13.27 -4.15 0.13
N GLY A 53 -12.40 -4.32 1.13
CA GLY A 53 -12.27 -5.55 1.91
C GLY A 53 -11.72 -6.74 1.13
N TYR A 54 -11.31 -6.58 -0.14
CA TYR A 54 -10.63 -7.65 -0.86
C TYR A 54 -9.27 -7.95 -0.23
N PRO A 55 -8.89 -9.23 -0.11
CA PRO A 55 -7.57 -9.60 0.37
C PRO A 55 -6.52 -9.26 -0.68
N ASP A 56 -5.44 -8.65 -0.22
CA ASP A 56 -4.24 -8.38 -0.99
C ASP A 56 -3.09 -9.22 -0.42
N PHE A 57 -2.22 -9.73 -1.29
CA PHE A 57 -1.12 -10.63 -0.93
C PHE A 57 0.20 -10.03 -1.40
N ALA A 58 1.27 -10.25 -0.63
CA ALA A 58 2.61 -9.83 -1.02
C ALA A 58 3.68 -10.81 -0.52
N THR A 59 4.86 -10.77 -1.16
CA THR A 59 6.09 -11.29 -0.56
C THR A 59 6.86 -10.12 0.01
N ILE A 60 7.17 -10.17 1.31
CA ILE A 60 8.02 -9.19 1.96
C ILE A 60 9.46 -9.70 2.00
N TYR A 61 10.37 -8.89 1.50
CA TYR A 61 11.81 -9.09 1.60
C TYR A 61 12.37 -8.10 2.62
N LEU A 62 12.93 -8.62 3.70
CA LEU A 62 13.62 -7.83 4.72
C LEU A 62 15.12 -8.08 4.61
N GLU A 63 15.88 -7.02 4.38
CA GLU A 63 17.33 -7.03 4.49
C GLU A 63 17.78 -6.05 5.56
N TYR A 64 18.65 -6.46 6.49
CA TYR A 64 19.20 -5.52 7.46
C TYR A 64 20.60 -5.92 7.94
N VAL A 65 21.35 -4.93 8.43
CA VAL A 65 22.62 -5.10 9.13
C VAL A 65 22.36 -4.82 10.61
N PRO A 66 22.43 -5.84 11.49
CA PRO A 66 22.10 -5.65 12.89
C PRO A 66 23.13 -4.76 13.60
N ALA A 67 22.66 -3.99 14.58
CA ALA A 67 23.52 -3.35 15.57
C ALA A 67 23.61 -4.24 16.80
N LYS A 68 22.82 -3.92 17.84
CA LYS A 68 22.78 -4.68 19.11
C LYS A 68 21.79 -5.84 19.10
N PHE A 69 20.78 -5.78 18.24
CA PHE A 69 19.67 -6.73 18.25
C PHE A 69 19.43 -7.38 16.88
N VAL A 70 18.93 -8.62 16.95
CA VAL A 70 18.49 -9.46 15.83
C VAL A 70 17.04 -9.87 16.10
N VAL A 71 16.18 -9.85 15.09
CA VAL A 71 14.79 -10.26 15.25
C VAL A 71 14.65 -11.78 15.36
N GLU A 72 13.74 -12.26 16.24
CA GLU A 72 13.39 -13.67 16.31
C GLU A 72 12.45 -14.06 15.13
N LEU A 73 12.70 -15.23 14.52
CA LEU A 73 12.05 -15.63 13.27
C LEU A 73 10.56 -15.98 13.44
N LYS A 74 10.16 -16.60 14.55
CA LYS A 74 8.75 -16.89 14.83
C LYS A 74 7.99 -15.59 15.15
N ALA A 75 8.57 -14.67 15.90
CA ALA A 75 7.99 -13.39 16.28
C ALA A 75 7.73 -12.51 15.06
N ILE A 76 8.72 -12.34 14.16
CA ILE A 76 8.51 -11.57 12.92
C ILE A 76 7.46 -12.24 12.02
N LYS A 77 7.43 -13.57 11.93
CA LYS A 77 6.40 -14.29 11.18
C LYS A 77 4.99 -13.99 11.74
N LEU A 78 4.82 -14.05 13.06
CA LEU A 78 3.54 -13.76 13.70
C LEU A 78 3.13 -12.29 13.53
N TYR A 79 4.09 -11.38 13.62
CA TYR A 79 3.86 -9.97 13.34
C TYR A 79 3.35 -9.75 11.91
N ILE A 80 4.01 -10.31 10.90
CA ILE A 80 3.54 -10.24 9.50
C ILE A 80 2.15 -10.86 9.33
N ASN A 81 1.89 -12.00 9.97
CA ASN A 81 0.59 -12.65 9.86
C ASN A 81 -0.54 -11.88 10.57
N SER A 82 -0.21 -10.98 11.52
CA SER A 82 -1.19 -10.11 12.19
C SER A 82 -1.90 -9.13 11.24
N PHE A 83 -1.35 -8.91 10.04
CA PHE A 83 -1.96 -8.05 9.02
C PHE A 83 -3.15 -8.70 8.30
N MET A 84 -3.33 -10.02 8.40
CA MET A 84 -4.29 -10.79 7.60
C MET A 84 -5.74 -10.29 7.71
N THR A 85 -6.13 -9.76 8.87
CA THR A 85 -7.49 -9.25 9.14
C THR A 85 -7.57 -7.73 9.18
N ARG A 86 -6.46 -7.03 8.91
CA ARG A 86 -6.36 -5.57 9.03
C ARG A 86 -6.70 -4.89 7.71
N ASN A 87 -7.51 -3.83 7.80
CA ASN A 87 -7.84 -2.95 6.67
C ASN A 87 -6.77 -1.87 6.54
N ILE A 88 -5.81 -2.05 5.63
CA ILE A 88 -4.63 -1.18 5.50
C ILE A 88 -4.17 -1.09 4.03
N SER A 89 -3.67 0.08 3.62
CA SER A 89 -3.12 0.28 2.28
C SER A 89 -1.79 -0.46 2.12
N HIS A 90 -1.34 -0.65 0.87
CA HIS A 90 -0.06 -1.30 0.59
C HIS A 90 1.07 -0.44 1.15
N GLU A 91 0.99 0.87 0.93
CA GLU A 91 1.94 1.87 1.38
C GLU A 91 2.04 1.92 2.90
N ASP A 92 0.91 2.05 3.60
CA ASP A 92 0.91 2.16 5.06
C ASP A 92 1.42 0.86 5.69
N SER A 93 1.10 -0.30 5.12
CA SER A 93 1.54 -1.58 5.67
C SER A 93 3.06 -1.73 5.65
N ILE A 94 3.73 -1.35 4.57
CA ILE A 94 5.19 -1.45 4.47
C ILE A 94 5.89 -0.39 5.33
N ASN A 95 5.34 0.83 5.41
CA ASN A 95 5.88 1.87 6.31
C ASN A 95 5.76 1.46 7.77
N GLU A 96 4.61 0.94 8.20
CA GLU A 96 4.42 0.49 9.58
C GLU A 96 5.41 -0.62 9.96
N ILE A 97 5.61 -1.60 9.08
CA ILE A 97 6.58 -2.68 9.32
C ILE A 97 7.99 -2.12 9.43
N TYR A 98 8.37 -1.19 8.56
CA TYR A 98 9.67 -0.53 8.62
C TYR A 98 9.84 0.20 9.96
N ASP A 99 8.90 1.05 10.36
CA ASP A 99 8.96 1.86 11.58
C ASP A 99 9.07 1.01 12.85
N VAL A 100 8.28 -0.08 12.92
CA VAL A 100 8.30 -1.00 14.06
C VAL A 100 9.66 -1.69 14.17
N LEU A 101 10.20 -2.21 13.05
CA LEU A 101 11.49 -2.90 13.04
C LEU A 101 12.65 -1.94 13.30
N GLU A 102 12.61 -0.73 12.76
CA GLU A 102 13.64 0.29 13.00
C GLU A 102 13.69 0.66 14.47
N ARG A 103 12.53 0.92 15.08
CA ARG A 103 12.41 1.25 16.50
C ARG A 103 12.87 0.13 17.42
N LYS A 104 12.53 -1.13 17.11
CA LYS A 104 12.82 -2.29 17.97
C LYS A 104 14.25 -2.81 17.81
N LEU A 105 14.79 -2.81 16.60
CA LEU A 105 16.10 -3.39 16.30
C LEU A 105 17.23 -2.34 16.29
N ALA A 106 16.91 -1.08 16.00
CA ALA A 106 17.87 -0.01 15.75
C ALA A 106 19.05 -0.47 14.87
N PRO A 107 18.78 -1.01 13.67
CA PRO A 107 19.81 -1.60 12.81
C PRO A 107 20.75 -0.51 12.27
N LYS A 108 21.96 -0.91 11.86
CA LYS A 108 22.89 0.02 11.19
C LYS A 108 22.38 0.41 9.80
N TRP A 109 21.65 -0.50 9.17
CA TRP A 109 21.05 -0.35 7.85
C TRP A 109 19.88 -1.30 7.71
N MET A 110 18.80 -0.86 7.07
CA MET A 110 17.64 -1.70 6.77
C MET A 110 17.03 -1.35 5.42
N LYS A 111 16.55 -2.39 4.74
CA LYS A 111 15.74 -2.30 3.53
C LYS A 111 14.57 -3.27 3.65
N ILE A 112 13.38 -2.78 3.34
CA ILE A 112 12.19 -3.59 3.18
C ILE A 112 11.64 -3.41 1.77
N THR A 113 11.28 -4.51 1.13
CA THR A 113 10.62 -4.52 -0.17
C THR A 113 9.34 -5.36 -0.06
N GLY A 114 8.18 -4.73 -0.25
CA GLY A 114 6.90 -5.40 -0.40
C GLY A 114 6.56 -5.59 -1.87
N ASP A 115 6.62 -6.83 -2.36
CA ASP A 115 6.24 -7.21 -3.72
C ASP A 115 4.80 -7.73 -3.73
N PHE A 116 3.85 -6.86 -4.11
CA PHE A 116 2.41 -7.15 -4.06
C PHE A 116 1.93 -7.87 -5.31
N ASN A 117 1.02 -8.82 -5.13
CA ASN A 117 0.37 -9.49 -6.25
C ASN A 117 -0.45 -8.49 -7.10
N PRO A 118 -0.51 -8.66 -8.43
CA PRO A 118 -1.19 -7.70 -9.28
C PRO A 118 -2.70 -7.57 -8.98
N ARG A 119 -3.18 -6.33 -8.93
CA ARG A 119 -4.59 -5.99 -8.76
C ARG A 119 -5.08 -5.17 -9.95
N GLY A 120 -6.13 -5.64 -10.61
CA GLY A 120 -6.61 -5.00 -11.85
C GLY A 120 -5.55 -4.96 -12.96
N ASN A 121 -4.68 -5.97 -13.01
CA ASN A 121 -3.52 -6.04 -13.93
C ASN A 121 -2.45 -4.96 -13.69
N VAL A 122 -2.42 -4.36 -12.50
CA VAL A 122 -1.37 -3.42 -12.06
C VAL A 122 -0.55 -4.09 -10.97
N HIS A 123 0.76 -4.14 -11.16
CA HIS A 123 1.73 -4.69 -10.22
C HIS A 123 2.39 -3.56 -9.43
N THR A 124 2.55 -3.74 -8.12
CA THR A 124 3.08 -2.72 -7.23
C THR A 124 4.20 -3.31 -6.39
N VAL A 125 5.35 -2.64 -6.38
CA VAL A 125 6.47 -2.92 -5.48
C VAL A 125 6.74 -1.68 -4.67
N ILE A 126 6.76 -1.83 -3.35
CA ILE A 126 7.03 -0.74 -2.41
C ILE A 126 8.36 -1.04 -1.74
N GLU A 127 9.28 -0.08 -1.79
CA GLU A 127 10.62 -0.24 -1.25
C GLU A 127 10.97 0.94 -0.34
N ILE A 128 11.52 0.62 0.83
CA ILE A 128 12.07 1.60 1.77
C ILE A 128 13.49 1.14 2.10
N CYS A 129 14.47 2.03 1.94
CA CYS A 129 15.87 1.79 2.21
C CYS A 129 16.46 2.94 3.03
N SER A 130 17.14 2.63 4.14
CA SER A 130 17.71 3.65 5.03
C SER A 130 18.67 4.62 4.30
N ASP A 131 19.39 4.15 3.28
CA ASP A 131 20.33 4.97 2.50
C ASP A 131 19.65 6.11 1.72
N GLU A 132 18.41 5.89 1.28
CA GLU A 132 17.66 6.86 0.48
C GLU A 132 17.00 7.93 1.35
N ILE A 133 16.66 7.57 2.59
CA ILE A 133 16.07 8.48 3.58
C ILE A 133 17.13 9.46 4.09
N ILE A 134 18.33 8.97 4.42
CA ILE A 134 19.42 9.79 4.97
C ILE A 134 19.84 10.90 3.99
N LYS A 135 19.84 10.62 2.67
CA LYS A 135 20.16 11.63 1.65
C LYS A 135 19.17 12.79 1.64
N LYS A 136 17.87 12.51 1.73
CA LYS A 136 16.83 13.55 1.74
C LYS A 136 16.90 14.45 2.98
N THR A 137 17.21 13.88 4.15
CA THR A 137 17.36 14.65 5.40
C THR A 137 18.57 15.59 5.36
N GLN A 138 19.65 15.22 4.68
CA GLN A 138 20.80 16.11 4.49
C GLN A 138 20.51 17.21 3.46
N GLU A 139 19.79 16.90 2.38
CA GLU A 139 19.44 17.88 1.33
C GLU A 139 18.40 18.92 1.79
N GLN A 140 17.44 18.56 2.65
CA GLN A 140 16.42 19.49 3.16
C GLN A 140 16.90 20.43 4.28
N SER A 141 18.10 20.21 4.83
CA SER A 141 18.61 20.98 5.98
C SER A 141 19.23 22.35 5.64
N PHE A 142 19.15 22.82 4.38
CA PHE A 142 19.83 24.05 3.92
C PHE A 142 18.96 25.14 3.25
N GLU A 143 17.63 25.02 3.23
CA GLU A 143 16.79 26.12 2.74
C GLU A 143 16.20 26.95 3.89
N THR A 144 16.89 28.04 4.23
CA THR A 144 16.25 29.13 4.98
C THR A 144 15.24 29.82 4.07
N PRO A 145 13.97 30.01 4.48
CA PRO A 145 13.00 30.71 3.65
C PRO A 145 13.46 32.17 3.48
N LYS A 146 13.78 32.55 2.24
CA LYS A 146 14.05 33.94 1.87
C LYS A 146 12.74 34.73 1.99
N PHE A 147 12.62 35.51 3.06
CA PHE A 147 11.56 36.52 3.16
C PHE A 147 11.88 37.65 2.18
N GLU A 148 11.25 37.65 1.00
CA GLU A 148 11.30 38.80 0.11
C GLU A 148 10.65 40.00 0.82
N LYS A 149 11.49 41.01 1.13
CA LYS A 149 11.02 42.29 1.61
C LYS A 149 10.27 42.97 0.47
N PHE A 150 8.95 43.00 0.53
CA PHE A 150 8.15 43.92 -0.27
C PHE A 150 8.54 45.36 0.11
N ALA A 151 9.34 46.00 -0.75
CA ALA A 151 9.56 47.44 -0.68
C ALA A 151 8.20 48.13 -0.91
N ARG A 152 7.78 48.96 0.05
CA ARG A 152 6.67 49.88 -0.15
C ARG A 152 7.16 50.97 -1.11
N ASP A 153 6.61 51.00 -2.32
CA ASP A 153 6.72 52.16 -3.21
C ASP A 153 6.01 53.34 -2.54
N SER A 154 6.80 54.16 -1.85
CA SER A 154 6.38 55.40 -1.23
C SER A 154 6.65 56.58 -2.16
N GLU A 155 6.04 56.61 -3.34
CA GLU A 155 5.97 57.83 -4.16
C GLU A 155 4.63 57.92 -4.89
N ARG A 156 3.59 58.35 -4.15
CA ARG A 156 2.50 59.14 -4.73
C ARG A 156 2.20 60.30 -3.78
N SER A 157 2.62 61.47 -4.22
CA SER A 157 2.45 62.78 -3.59
C SER A 157 0.98 63.04 -3.27
N PHE A 158 0.74 63.38 -2.00
CA PHE A 158 -0.50 64.00 -1.54
C PHE A 158 -0.52 65.46 -2.00
N ASP A 159 -1.42 65.80 -2.91
CA ASP A 159 -1.90 67.18 -3.07
C ASP A 159 -3.28 67.32 -2.41
N ARG A 160 -3.38 68.34 -1.54
CA ARG A 160 -4.55 68.65 -0.72
C ARG A 160 -5.59 69.45 -1.50
N GLY A 161 -6.85 69.08 -1.35
CA GLY A 161 -8.03 69.95 -1.54
C GLY A 161 -9.27 69.06 -1.71
N GLY A 162 -10.38 69.21 -1.02
CA GLY A 162 -10.91 70.14 -0.03
C GLY A 162 -12.24 69.54 0.44
N TYR A 163 -12.72 69.98 1.60
CA TYR A 163 -13.87 69.46 2.34
C TYR A 163 -15.20 69.38 1.56
N GLY A 164 -16.03 68.37 1.85
CA GLY A 164 -17.49 68.53 1.80
C GLY A 164 -18.35 67.26 1.64
N ALA A 165 -19.02 66.86 2.74
CA ALA A 165 -20.37 66.26 2.83
C ALA A 165 -20.66 64.91 2.09
N ARG A 166 -21.45 63.95 2.54
CA ARG A 166 -22.50 63.89 3.58
C ARG A 166 -22.84 62.41 3.84
N GLU A 167 -23.41 62.15 5.01
CA GLU A 167 -23.79 60.86 5.57
C GLU A 167 -24.89 60.06 4.83
N SER A 168 -24.94 58.79 5.20
CA SER A 168 -26.00 57.76 5.10
C SER A 168 -27.45 58.23 4.98
N LYS A 169 -28.29 57.41 4.33
CA LYS A 169 -29.41 56.72 5.00
C LYS A 169 -30.14 55.72 4.09
N PHE A 170 -30.27 54.53 4.66
CA PHE A 170 -31.35 53.55 4.54
C PHE A 170 -32.70 54.12 4.07
N SER A 171 -33.37 53.41 3.17
CA SER A 171 -34.84 53.45 3.09
C SER A 171 -35.40 52.05 2.82
N LYS A 172 -36.36 51.71 3.67
CA LYS A 172 -37.17 50.51 3.75
C LYS A 172 -38.52 50.86 3.12
N ASP A 173 -39.11 49.90 2.41
CA ASP A 173 -40.51 49.76 1.95
C ASP A 173 -40.46 49.18 0.54
N GLY A 174 -41.16 48.11 0.16
CA GLY A 174 -42.24 47.38 0.79
C GLY A 174 -43.08 46.79 -0.35
N SER A 175 -43.42 45.51 -0.22
CA SER A 175 -44.60 44.87 -0.83
C SER A 175 -44.51 44.23 -2.23
N ARG A 176 -45.17 43.04 -2.26
CA ARG A 176 -45.77 42.29 -3.38
C ARG A 176 -44.87 41.29 -4.11
N GLY A 177 -45.07 40.01 -3.77
CA GLY A 177 -44.58 38.88 -4.54
C GLY A 177 -45.46 38.52 -5.73
N LYS A 178 -45.04 37.48 -6.45
CA LYS A 178 -45.86 36.40 -7.02
C LYS A 178 -44.94 35.45 -7.77
N SER A 179 -45.17 34.17 -7.51
CA SER A 179 -44.85 33.03 -8.36
C SER A 179 -45.47 33.16 -9.75
N PHE A 180 -44.99 32.31 -10.69
CA PHE A 180 -45.63 31.74 -11.89
C PHE A 180 -44.88 31.94 -13.22
N GLY A 181 -44.81 30.84 -13.99
CA GLY A 181 -44.51 30.79 -15.44
C GLY A 181 -43.10 30.25 -15.71
N ALA A 182 -42.83 28.97 -15.99
CA ALA A 182 -43.42 28.05 -16.97
C ALA A 182 -43.38 28.58 -18.40
N ASP A 183 -42.32 28.20 -19.13
CA ASP A 183 -42.32 28.24 -20.60
C ASP A 183 -42.29 26.82 -21.15
N LYS A 184 -43.43 26.46 -21.76
CA LYS A 184 -43.63 25.30 -22.61
C LYS A 184 -43.02 25.59 -23.98
N ARG A 185 -42.36 24.60 -24.59
CA ARG A 185 -42.40 24.44 -26.05
C ARG A 185 -42.61 22.97 -26.42
N ASP A 186 -43.86 22.74 -26.79
CA ASP A 186 -44.46 21.83 -27.76
C ASP A 186 -43.81 20.49 -28.12
N ALA A 187 -44.61 19.46 -27.83
CA ALA A 187 -44.53 18.13 -28.41
C ALA A 187 -45.11 18.12 -29.84
N LYS A 188 -44.43 17.41 -30.74
CA LYS A 188 -45.08 16.70 -31.85
C LYS A 188 -44.78 15.21 -31.71
N THR A 189 -45.86 14.46 -31.61
CA THR A 189 -45.99 13.00 -31.54
C THR A 189 -45.58 12.30 -32.84
N GLY A 190 -44.96 11.13 -32.72
CA GLY A 190 -44.77 10.21 -33.84
C GLY A 190 -43.80 9.06 -33.55
N ASP A 191 -44.32 8.00 -32.93
CA ASP A 191 -43.88 6.59 -32.94
C ASP A 191 -42.63 6.08 -32.19
N ARG A 192 -42.83 4.87 -31.64
CA ARG A 192 -42.08 4.22 -30.55
C ARG A 192 -41.09 3.14 -31.05
N LYS A 193 -39.88 3.14 -30.44
CA LYS A 193 -38.99 1.99 -30.03
C LYS A 193 -38.31 1.12 -31.12
N PRO A 194 -37.25 0.33 -30.81
CA PRO A 194 -36.16 0.50 -29.84
C PRO A 194 -34.73 0.20 -30.40
N ARG A 195 -33.75 0.53 -29.54
CA ARG A 195 -32.29 0.28 -29.52
C ARG A 195 -31.77 -1.04 -30.16
N ALA A 196 -30.85 -0.94 -31.12
CA ALA A 196 -29.75 -1.89 -31.36
C ALA A 196 -28.73 -1.29 -32.36
N SER A 197 -27.50 -0.98 -31.94
CA SER A 197 -26.36 -0.88 -32.85
C SER A 197 -25.37 -1.99 -32.50
N LYS A 198 -25.26 -2.94 -33.41
CA LYS A 198 -24.21 -3.96 -33.47
C LYS A 198 -23.05 -3.34 -34.23
N ASP A 199 -22.05 -2.86 -33.50
CA ASP A 199 -20.76 -2.55 -34.13
C ASP A 199 -19.88 -3.79 -34.07
N LYS A 200 -19.52 -4.24 -35.27
CA LYS A 200 -18.87 -5.49 -35.61
C LYS A 200 -17.42 -5.44 -35.16
N PHE A 201 -17.02 -6.35 -34.29
CA PHE A 201 -15.62 -6.65 -34.02
C PHE A 201 -15.19 -7.81 -34.93
N ASP A 202 -14.08 -7.61 -35.63
CA ASP A 202 -13.57 -8.46 -36.71
C ASP A 202 -13.53 -9.97 -36.40
N ASP A 203 -14.20 -10.73 -37.27
CA ASP A 203 -14.01 -12.17 -37.47
C ASP A 203 -12.60 -12.42 -38.03
N LYS A 204 -11.62 -12.60 -37.14
CA LYS A 204 -10.34 -13.23 -37.50
C LYS A 204 -10.51 -14.75 -37.50
N PRO A 205 -10.03 -15.47 -38.52
CA PRO A 205 -10.20 -16.92 -38.60
C PRO A 205 -9.50 -17.62 -37.43
N ARG A 206 -10.24 -18.51 -36.74
CA ARG A 206 -9.67 -19.49 -35.82
C ARG A 206 -8.64 -20.32 -36.58
N ARG A 207 -7.35 -20.19 -36.23
CA ARG A 207 -6.33 -21.16 -36.63
C ARG A 207 -6.70 -22.52 -36.02
N THR A 208 -7.22 -23.40 -36.86
CA THR A 208 -7.28 -24.84 -36.63
C THR A 208 -5.86 -25.40 -36.71
N GLY A 209 -5.19 -25.48 -35.55
CA GLY A 209 -3.94 -26.20 -35.37
C GLY A 209 -4.22 -27.63 -34.93
N SER A 210 -3.65 -28.58 -35.67
CA SER A 210 -3.72 -30.03 -35.51
C SER A 210 -3.49 -30.53 -34.09
N LYS A 211 -4.34 -31.47 -33.66
CA LYS A 211 -4.11 -32.35 -32.50
C LYS A 211 -2.96 -33.31 -32.83
N GLU A 212 -1.74 -32.96 -32.43
CA GLU A 212 -0.72 -33.95 -32.10
C GLU A 212 -0.39 -33.82 -30.62
N GLY A 213 -0.53 -34.94 -29.91
CA GLY A 213 -0.56 -35.01 -28.46
C GLY A 213 0.76 -34.57 -27.82
N PHE A 214 0.62 -33.82 -26.74
CA PHE A 214 1.71 -33.58 -25.79
C PHE A 214 2.12 -34.93 -25.19
N LYS A 215 3.21 -35.53 -25.69
CA LYS A 215 3.83 -36.71 -25.05
C LYS A 215 4.48 -36.25 -23.74
N LYS A 216 4.06 -36.88 -22.64
CA LYS A 216 4.71 -36.74 -21.33
C LYS A 216 6.20 -37.11 -21.45
N PRO A 217 7.13 -36.37 -20.85
CA PRO A 217 8.50 -36.87 -20.69
C PRO A 217 8.50 -38.01 -19.67
N GLU A 218 8.74 -39.23 -20.13
CA GLU A 218 9.12 -40.36 -19.29
C GLU A 218 10.61 -40.23 -18.93
N PHE A 219 10.91 -40.17 -17.64
CA PHE A 219 12.28 -40.28 -17.15
C PHE A 219 12.62 -41.75 -16.96
N ALA A 220 13.20 -42.36 -18.00
CA ALA A 220 13.93 -43.61 -17.89
C ALA A 220 15.40 -43.30 -17.52
N GLY A 221 15.82 -43.78 -16.36
CA GLY A 221 17.20 -44.22 -16.09
C GLY A 221 18.28 -43.15 -15.88
N GLU A 222 18.63 -42.94 -14.61
CA GLU A 222 20.01 -42.96 -14.05
C GLU A 222 20.24 -41.84 -13.02
N LYS A 223 19.76 -42.07 -11.80
CA LYS A 223 20.41 -41.53 -10.60
C LYS A 223 20.61 -42.68 -9.62
N ARG A 224 21.80 -43.27 -9.66
CA ARG A 224 22.24 -44.28 -8.70
C ARG A 224 22.21 -43.69 -7.29
N ALA A 225 21.47 -44.31 -6.39
CA ALA A 225 21.62 -44.07 -4.96
C ALA A 225 23.02 -44.55 -4.53
N ARG A 226 23.82 -43.68 -3.91
CA ARG A 226 25.03 -44.11 -3.21
C ARG A 226 24.62 -44.67 -1.85
N ILE A 227 24.80 -45.98 -1.68
CA ILE A 227 24.85 -46.63 -0.36
C ILE A 227 26.22 -46.31 0.22
N VAL A 228 26.26 -45.53 1.30
CA VAL A 228 27.45 -45.42 2.14
C VAL A 228 27.41 -46.60 3.10
N LYS A 229 28.20 -47.64 2.82
CA LYS A 229 28.51 -48.69 3.81
C LYS A 229 29.37 -48.05 4.89
N LYS A 230 28.92 -48.11 6.16
CA LYS A 230 29.82 -47.95 7.30
C LYS A 230 30.59 -49.26 7.41
N SER A 231 31.81 -49.32 6.87
CA SER A 231 32.72 -50.42 7.18
C SER A 231 33.14 -50.30 8.64
N SER A 232 32.98 -51.42 9.31
CA SER A 232 33.43 -51.77 10.65
C SER A 232 34.95 -51.68 10.80
N GLU A 233 35.38 -51.71 12.06
CA GLU A 233 36.73 -51.95 12.58
C GLU A 233 37.56 -50.69 12.85
N ASP A 234 37.51 -50.23 14.11
CA ASP A 234 38.63 -50.57 15.01
C ASP A 234 38.23 -50.39 16.49
N LYS A 235 38.16 -51.54 17.17
CA LYS A 235 38.35 -51.86 18.60
C LYS A 235 37.38 -51.33 19.67
#